data_AF-A0A2V0PFW5-F1
#
_entry.id   AF-A0A2V0PFW5-F1
#
_cell.length_a   1.000
_cell.length_b   1.000
_cell.length_c   1.000
_cell.angle_alpha   90.00
_cell.angle_beta   90.00
_cell.angle_gamma   90.00
#
_symmetry.space_group_name_H-M   'P 1'
#
loop_
_entity.id
_entity.type
_entity.pdbx_description
1 polymer ?
#
loop_
_entity_poly.entity_id
_entity_poly.type
_entity_poly.pdbx_seq_one_letter_code
_entity_poly.pdbx_strand_id
1 'polypeptide(L)'
;MSTTQSTAGTLATAAAGLFAGSALFISAVEQPALLEVDPSGKLAAQRFGAMYKRAAPLQGALALVGSAAAITAAAQGGHCSRVLWGGSGALLLSVWPYTLLAMMPTNKKLINKEGSEEERAELAQKWGRLHLYRTAAGLASFTAMALALARLEHKSG
;
A
#
# COMPACT_ATOMS: atom_id res chain seq x y z
N MET A 1 -10.37 25.89 -11.80
CA MET A 1 -10.41 24.48 -11.36
C MET A 1 -11.83 23.97 -11.48
N SER A 2 -12.07 22.71 -11.88
CA SER A 2 -13.42 22.15 -11.85
C SER A 2 -13.67 21.44 -10.52
N THR A 3 -14.90 21.49 -10.00
CA THR A 3 -15.35 20.77 -8.80
C THR A 3 -15.00 19.28 -8.87
N THR A 4 -15.07 18.70 -10.06
CA THR A 4 -14.74 17.30 -10.34
C THR A 4 -13.29 16.95 -10.03
N GLN A 5 -12.34 17.87 -10.25
CA GLN A 5 -10.93 17.63 -9.95
C GLN A 5 -10.68 17.59 -8.44
N SER A 6 -11.39 18.44 -7.70
CA SER A 6 -11.33 18.44 -6.23
C SER A 6 -11.82 17.11 -5.67
N THR A 7 -12.98 16.62 -6.15
CA THR A 7 -13.54 15.33 -5.70
C THR A 7 -12.61 14.16 -5.99
N ALA A 8 -12.02 14.09 -7.19
CA ALA A 8 -11.07 13.05 -7.55
C ALA A 8 -9.81 13.10 -6.68
N GLY A 9 -9.27 14.31 -6.44
CA GLY A 9 -8.11 14.50 -5.57
C GLY A 9 -8.36 14.09 -4.11
N THR A 10 -9.53 14.42 -3.56
CA THR A 10 -9.92 14.01 -2.20
C THR A 10 -10.04 12.49 -2.10
N LEU A 11 -10.71 11.84 -3.05
CA LEU A 11 -10.84 10.38 -3.07
C LEU A 11 -9.48 9.68 -3.19
N ALA A 12 -8.62 10.19 -4.07
CA ALA A 12 -7.25 9.68 -4.24
C ALA A 12 -6.47 9.75 -2.94
N THR A 13 -6.48 10.92 -2.29
CA THR A 13 -5.74 11.19 -1.05
C THR A 13 -6.27 10.34 0.10
N ALA A 14 -7.59 10.20 0.24
CA ALA A 14 -8.20 9.37 1.28
C ALA A 14 -7.85 7.89 1.11
N ALA A 15 -7.97 7.34 -0.10
CA ALA A 15 -7.64 5.95 -0.38
C ALA A 15 -6.13 5.67 -0.18
N ALA A 16 -5.26 6.57 -0.64
CA ALA A 16 -3.82 6.48 -0.42
C ALA A 16 -3.46 6.57 1.06
N GLY A 17 -4.12 7.43 1.84
CA GLY A 17 -3.92 7.55 3.29
C GLY A 17 -4.29 6.28 4.05
N LEU A 18 -5.44 5.67 3.74
CA LEU A 18 -5.84 4.39 4.33
C LEU A 18 -4.89 3.25 3.94
N PHE A 19 -4.43 3.22 2.69
CA PHE A 19 -3.42 2.26 2.24
C PHE A 19 -2.11 2.46 3.03
N ALA A 20 -1.59 3.68 3.06
CA ALA A 20 -0.32 4.01 3.69
C ALA A 20 -0.35 3.75 5.20
N GLY A 21 -1.43 4.15 5.89
CA GLY A 21 -1.62 3.91 7.32
C GLY A 21 -1.65 2.43 7.67
N SER A 22 -2.39 1.61 6.91
CA SER A 22 -2.43 0.17 7.13
C SER A 22 -1.09 -0.51 6.84
N ALA A 23 -0.40 -0.14 5.77
CA ALA A 23 0.93 -0.67 5.45
C ALA A 23 1.98 -0.28 6.51
N LEU A 24 1.95 0.97 6.97
CA LEU A 24 2.79 1.45 8.06
C LEU A 24 2.54 0.68 9.35
N PHE A 25 1.27 0.49 9.74
CA PHE A 25 0.93 -0.30 10.92
C PHE A 25 1.48 -1.73 10.83
N ILE A 26 1.33 -2.38 9.66
CA ILE A 26 1.88 -3.71 9.42
C ILE A 26 3.39 -3.72 9.63
N SER A 27 4.12 -2.81 8.96
CA SER A 27 5.58 -2.78 9.00
C SER A 27 6.18 -2.35 10.34
N ALA A 28 5.56 -1.39 11.02
CA ALA A 28 6.12 -0.78 12.23
C ALA A 28 5.64 -1.45 13.52
N VAL A 29 4.45 -2.07 13.50
CA VAL A 29 3.79 -2.58 14.72
C VAL A 29 3.51 -4.07 14.61
N GLU A 30 2.66 -4.48 13.68
CA GLU A 30 2.15 -5.86 13.66
C GLU A 30 3.25 -6.89 13.37
N GLN A 31 4.13 -6.60 12.42
CA GLN A 31 5.16 -7.54 11.99
C GLN A 31 6.30 -7.67 13.00
N PRO A 32 6.87 -6.57 13.55
CA PRO A 32 7.86 -6.67 14.62
C PRO A 32 7.31 -7.36 15.87
N ALA A 33 6.11 -7.00 16.32
CA ALA A 33 5.48 -7.62 17.49
C ALA A 33 5.24 -9.13 17.28
N LEU A 34 4.88 -9.56 16.06
CA LEU A 34 4.75 -10.98 15.74
C LEU A 34 6.08 -11.72 15.87
N LEU A 35 7.16 -11.15 15.32
CA LEU A 35 8.48 -11.81 15.39
C LEU A 35 8.99 -11.92 16.83
N GLU A 36 8.65 -10.97 17.69
CA GLU A 36 9.05 -10.99 19.10
C GLU A 36 8.36 -12.12 19.88
N VAL A 37 7.05 -12.29 19.71
CA VAL A 37 6.27 -13.30 20.45
C VAL A 37 6.25 -14.68 19.78
N ASP A 38 6.66 -14.77 18.52
CA ASP A 38 6.72 -16.00 17.73
C ASP A 38 8.07 -16.18 17.02
N PRO A 39 9.18 -16.36 17.76
CA PRO A 39 10.50 -16.57 17.16
C PRO A 39 10.55 -17.78 16.23
N SER A 40 9.70 -18.78 16.47
CA SER A 40 9.65 -20.01 15.68
C SER A 40 8.75 -19.92 14.43
N GLY A 41 8.04 -18.80 14.23
CA GLY A 41 7.19 -18.59 13.05
C GLY A 41 5.92 -19.46 13.00
N LYS A 42 5.61 -20.17 14.09
CA LYS A 42 4.44 -21.05 14.19
C LYS A 42 3.14 -20.26 14.17
N LEU A 43 3.02 -19.23 15.01
CA LEU A 43 1.87 -18.34 15.04
C LEU A 43 1.72 -17.57 13.73
N ALA A 44 2.84 -17.11 13.16
CA ALA A 44 2.91 -16.43 11.89
C ALA A 44 2.31 -17.30 10.77
N ALA A 45 2.77 -18.55 10.64
CA ALA A 45 2.25 -19.49 9.64
C ALA A 45 0.76 -19.84 9.85
N GLN A 46 0.29 -19.92 11.11
CA GLN A 46 -1.11 -20.20 11.40
C GLN A 46 -2.03 -19.04 11.02
N ARG A 47 -1.64 -17.80 11.34
CA ARG A 47 -2.49 -16.62 11.13
C ARG A 47 -2.39 -16.05 9.73
N PHE A 48 -1.27 -16.24 9.03
CA PHE A 48 -0.97 -15.54 7.77
C PHE A 48 -2.05 -15.73 6.72
N GLY A 49 -2.52 -16.96 6.47
CA GLY A 49 -3.56 -17.22 5.47
C GLY A 49 -4.88 -16.50 5.78
N ALA A 50 -5.29 -16.50 7.06
CA ALA A 50 -6.51 -15.83 7.51
C ALA A 50 -6.41 -14.30 7.42
N MET A 51 -5.26 -13.74 7.80
CA MET A 51 -4.95 -12.32 7.64
C MET A 51 -4.90 -11.94 6.16
N TYR A 52 -4.15 -12.67 5.33
CA TYR A 52 -3.96 -12.39 3.92
C TYR A 52 -5.28 -12.35 3.15
N LYS A 53 -6.19 -13.30 3.41
CA LYS A 53 -7.53 -13.35 2.79
C LYS A 53 -8.33 -12.06 3.02
N ARG A 54 -8.09 -11.34 4.11
CA ARG A 54 -8.78 -10.09 4.46
C ARG A 54 -8.00 -8.85 4.01
N ALA A 55 -6.69 -8.85 4.24
CA ALA A 55 -5.82 -7.71 3.94
C ALA A 55 -5.60 -7.50 2.44
N ALA A 56 -5.43 -8.58 1.67
CA ALA A 56 -5.10 -8.47 0.24
C ALA A 56 -6.21 -7.81 -0.60
N PRO A 57 -7.51 -8.17 -0.45
CA PRO A 57 -8.57 -7.47 -1.17
C PRO A 57 -8.69 -6.00 -0.77
N LEU A 58 -8.60 -5.69 0.53
CA LEU A 58 -8.71 -4.32 1.03
C LEU A 58 -7.58 -3.43 0.52
N GLN A 59 -6.31 -3.82 0.73
CA GLN A 59 -5.19 -3.01 0.26
C GLN A 59 -5.11 -2.97 -1.27
N GLY A 60 -5.50 -4.05 -1.96
CA GLY A 60 -5.61 -4.06 -3.42
C GLY A 60 -6.64 -3.05 -3.94
N ALA A 61 -7.83 -3.01 -3.32
CA ALA A 61 -8.89 -2.07 -3.69
C ALA A 61 -8.49 -0.62 -3.41
N LEU A 62 -7.90 -0.34 -2.23
CA LEU A 62 -7.42 1.00 -1.89
C LEU A 62 -6.35 1.49 -2.88
N ALA A 63 -5.40 0.64 -3.25
CA ALA A 63 -4.38 0.98 -4.24
C ALA A 63 -5.00 1.29 -5.62
N LEU A 64 -5.95 0.47 -6.09
CA LEU A 64 -6.62 0.69 -7.38
C LEU A 64 -7.48 1.95 -7.39
N VAL A 65 -8.34 2.13 -6.39
CA VAL A 65 -9.22 3.31 -6.27
C VAL A 65 -8.38 4.57 -6.15
N GLY A 66 -7.37 4.58 -5.28
CA GLY A 66 -6.48 5.73 -5.10
C GLY A 66 -5.74 6.09 -6.38
N SER A 67 -5.21 5.09 -7.09
CA SER A 67 -4.48 5.30 -8.35
C SER A 67 -5.39 5.81 -9.46
N ALA A 68 -6.57 5.22 -9.64
CA ALA A 68 -7.52 5.63 -10.67
C ALA A 68 -8.04 7.06 -10.41
N ALA A 69 -8.35 7.38 -9.15
CA ALA A 69 -8.78 8.73 -8.76
C ALA A 69 -7.66 9.75 -8.98
N ALA A 70 -6.41 9.41 -8.66
CA ALA A 70 -5.26 10.29 -8.90
C ALA A 70 -5.03 10.52 -10.41
N ILE A 71 -5.08 9.48 -11.24
CA ILE A 71 -4.98 9.63 -12.70
C ILE A 71 -6.12 10.50 -13.25
N THR A 72 -7.33 10.34 -12.71
CA THR A 72 -8.48 11.18 -13.07
C THR A 72 -8.24 12.64 -12.70
N ALA A 73 -7.72 12.93 -11.50
CA ALA A 73 -7.35 14.28 -11.08
C ALA A 73 -6.20 14.87 -11.93
N ALA A 74 -5.27 14.04 -12.38
CA ALA A 74 -4.16 14.41 -13.27
C ALA A 74 -4.64 14.85 -14.65
N ALA A 75 -5.63 14.16 -15.21
CA ALA A 75 -6.20 14.44 -16.52
C ALA A 75 -6.97 15.78 -16.58
N GLN A 76 -7.47 16.24 -15.43
CA GLN A 76 -8.31 17.45 -15.31
C GLN A 76 -7.50 18.72 -14.99
N GLY A 77 -6.19 18.60 -14.78
CA GLY A 77 -5.32 19.71 -14.36
C GLY A 77 -4.25 20.12 -15.36
N GLY A 78 -3.55 21.20 -15.03
CA GLY A 78 -2.36 21.66 -15.77
C GLY A 78 -1.11 20.79 -15.55
N HIS A 79 0.02 21.17 -16.15
CA HIS A 79 1.24 20.34 -16.18
C HIS A 79 1.73 19.88 -14.79
N CYS A 80 1.87 20.79 -13.81
CA CYS A 80 2.30 20.42 -12.44
C CYS A 80 1.32 19.49 -11.73
N SER A 81 0.02 19.66 -12.00
CA SER A 81 -1.04 18.78 -11.48
C SER A 81 -0.89 17.37 -12.07
N ARG A 82 -0.61 17.28 -13.37
CA ARG A 82 -0.43 16.00 -14.06
C ARG A 82 0.76 15.22 -13.51
N VAL A 83 1.87 15.90 -13.21
CA VAL A 83 3.07 15.26 -12.64
C VAL A 83 2.80 14.75 -11.22
N LEU A 84 2.25 15.60 -10.33
CA LEU A 84 2.02 15.20 -8.94
C LEU A 84 0.97 14.10 -8.81
N TRP A 85 -0.21 14.29 -9.41
CA TRP A 85 -1.29 13.31 -9.33
C TRP A 85 -0.99 12.05 -10.16
N GLY A 86 -0.48 12.21 -11.38
CA GLY A 86 -0.16 11.07 -12.25
C GLY A 86 1.00 10.24 -11.70
N GLY A 87 2.08 10.89 -11.25
CA GLY A 87 3.24 10.22 -10.67
C GLY A 87 2.92 9.49 -9.37
N SER A 88 2.21 10.14 -8.45
CA SER A 88 1.80 9.50 -7.18
C SER A 88 0.79 8.37 -7.40
N GLY A 89 -0.14 8.52 -8.37
CA GLY A 89 -1.06 7.47 -8.78
C GLY A 89 -0.34 6.27 -9.39
N ALA A 90 0.63 6.49 -10.27
CA ALA A 90 1.45 5.42 -10.85
C ALA A 90 2.29 4.69 -9.80
N LEU A 91 2.86 5.41 -8.84
CA LEU A 91 3.60 4.83 -7.72
C LEU A 91 2.72 4.00 -6.79
N LEU A 92 1.48 4.45 -6.53
CA LEU A 92 0.54 3.65 -5.73
C LEU A 92 0.13 2.38 -6.50
N LEU A 93 -0.10 2.50 -7.81
CA LEU A 93 -0.44 1.38 -8.68
C LEU A 93 0.69 0.36 -8.77
N SER A 94 1.96 0.77 -8.70
CA SER A 94 3.12 -0.13 -8.80
C SER A 94 3.21 -1.15 -7.66
N VAL A 95 2.49 -0.92 -6.56
CA VAL A 95 2.29 -1.92 -5.49
C VAL A 95 1.73 -3.23 -6.03
N TRP A 96 0.83 -3.18 -7.02
CA TRP A 96 0.21 -4.37 -7.60
C TRP A 96 1.21 -5.29 -8.31
N PRO A 97 1.94 -4.84 -9.35
CA PRO A 97 2.94 -5.67 -10.00
C PRO A 97 4.06 -6.07 -9.03
N TYR A 98 4.46 -5.19 -8.10
CA TYR A 98 5.42 -5.55 -7.06
C TYR A 98 4.91 -6.73 -6.21
N THR A 99 3.66 -6.70 -5.80
CA THR A 99 3.07 -7.76 -4.97
C THR A 99 3.02 -9.08 -5.72
N LEU A 100 2.61 -9.07 -7.00
CA LEU A 100 2.52 -10.28 -7.81
C LEU A 100 3.90 -10.89 -8.09
N LEU A 101 4.90 -10.07 -8.37
CA LEU A 101 6.22 -10.54 -8.81
C LEU A 101 7.17 -10.81 -7.62
N ALA A 102 7.24 -9.92 -6.65
CA ALA A 102 8.21 -9.99 -5.56
C ALA A 102 7.64 -10.67 -4.29
N MET A 103 6.37 -10.42 -3.95
CA MET A 103 5.80 -10.91 -2.69
C MET A 103 5.03 -12.23 -2.83
N MET A 104 4.35 -12.45 -3.95
CA MET A 104 3.44 -13.59 -4.12
C MET A 104 4.12 -14.96 -3.91
N PRO A 105 5.37 -15.20 -4.36
CA PRO A 105 6.04 -16.46 -4.06
C PRO A 105 6.16 -16.73 -2.55
N THR A 106 6.52 -15.70 -1.78
CA THR A 106 6.60 -15.80 -0.31
C THR A 106 5.21 -15.93 0.32
N ASN A 107 4.22 -15.17 -0.16
CA ASN A 107 2.85 -15.26 0.32
C ASN A 107 2.29 -16.68 0.13
N LYS A 108 2.49 -17.30 -1.03
CA LYS A 108 2.02 -18.66 -1.32
C LYS A 108 2.58 -19.68 -0.34
N LYS A 109 3.90 -19.66 -0.11
CA LYS A 109 4.56 -20.56 0.85
C LYS A 109 3.99 -20.38 2.27
N LEU A 110 3.81 -19.14 2.72
CA LEU A 110 3.24 -18.82 4.03
C LEU A 110 1.76 -19.23 4.15
N ILE A 111 0.96 -19.03 3.09
CA ILE A 111 -0.46 -19.44 3.05
C ILE A 111 -0.59 -20.97 3.14
N ASN A 112 0.24 -21.69 2.38
CA ASN A 112 0.24 -23.15 2.32
C ASN A 112 0.98 -23.81 3.49
N LYS A 113 1.64 -23.02 4.34
CA LYS A 113 2.48 -23.48 5.46
C LYS A 113 3.58 -24.45 5.00
N GLU A 114 4.16 -24.18 3.83
CA GLU A 114 5.23 -24.99 3.24
C GLU A 114 6.54 -24.87 4.04
N GLY A 115 7.30 -25.96 4.10
CA GLY A 115 8.63 -26.00 4.73
C GLY A 115 8.65 -26.36 6.22
N SER A 116 9.84 -26.41 6.80
CA SER A 116 10.06 -26.59 8.25
C SER A 116 9.60 -25.38 9.07
N GLU A 117 9.70 -25.48 10.40
CA GLU A 117 9.41 -24.35 11.27
C GLU A 117 10.39 -23.19 11.06
N GLU A 118 11.68 -23.48 10.96
CA GLU A 118 12.73 -22.52 10.67
C GLU A 118 12.52 -21.84 9.30
N GLU A 119 12.22 -22.60 8.26
CA GLU A 119 11.97 -22.03 6.92
C GLU A 119 10.76 -21.08 6.92
N ARG A 120 9.71 -21.40 7.67
CA ARG A 120 8.54 -20.51 7.80
C ARG A 120 8.86 -19.24 8.57
N ALA A 121 9.68 -19.31 9.62
CA ALA A 121 10.15 -18.14 10.34
C ALA A 121 10.96 -17.20 9.42
N GLU A 122 11.86 -17.75 8.60
CA GLU A 122 12.63 -16.99 7.62
C GLU A 122 11.73 -16.35 6.55
N LEU A 123 10.71 -17.07 6.07
CA LEU A 123 9.73 -16.55 5.12
C LEU A 123 8.92 -15.40 5.73
N ALA A 124 8.55 -15.48 7.01
CA ALA A 124 7.82 -14.41 7.70
C ALA A 124 8.68 -13.13 7.84
N GLN A 125 9.98 -13.28 8.16
CA GLN A 125 10.92 -12.15 8.17
C GLN A 125 11.11 -11.57 6.75
N LYS A 126 11.27 -12.43 5.75
CA LYS A 126 11.39 -12.01 4.34
C LYS A 126 10.15 -11.24 3.89
N TRP A 127 8.96 -11.71 4.24
CA TRP A 127 7.70 -11.02 3.94
C TRP A 127 7.68 -9.62 4.55
N GLY A 128 8.09 -9.47 5.82
CA GLY A 128 8.19 -8.17 6.48
C GLY A 128 9.10 -7.20 5.73
N ARG A 129 10.30 -7.65 5.33
CA ARG A 129 11.24 -6.83 4.54
C ARG A 129 10.67 -6.42 3.18
N LEU A 130 10.00 -7.34 2.48
CA LEU A 130 9.35 -7.03 1.20
C LEU A 130 8.18 -6.05 1.38
N HIS A 131 7.45 -6.13 2.49
CA HIS A 131 6.33 -5.23 2.77
C HIS A 131 6.78 -3.77 2.91
N LEU A 132 8.03 -3.50 3.31
CA LEU A 132 8.56 -2.14 3.44
C LEU A 132 8.48 -1.33 2.14
N TYR A 133 8.60 -1.98 0.97
CA TYR A 133 8.37 -1.29 -0.31
C TYR A 133 6.95 -0.75 -0.40
N ARG A 134 5.94 -1.56 -0.02
CA ARG A 134 4.53 -1.14 -0.05
C ARG A 134 4.31 0.03 0.90
N THR A 135 4.92 -0.01 2.07
CA THR A 135 4.86 1.07 3.06
C THR A 135 5.48 2.35 2.53
N ALA A 136 6.69 2.28 1.97
CA ALA A 136 7.37 3.43 1.40
C ALA A 136 6.61 4.03 0.20
N ALA A 137 6.17 3.18 -0.74
CA ALA A 137 5.39 3.62 -1.90
C ALA A 137 4.07 4.27 -1.48
N GLY A 138 3.36 3.65 -0.53
CA GLY A 138 2.11 4.18 0.01
C GLY A 138 2.28 5.54 0.68
N LEU A 139 3.28 5.67 1.57
CA LEU A 139 3.57 6.93 2.26
C LEU A 139 3.99 8.04 1.29
N ALA A 140 4.85 7.73 0.32
CA ALA A 140 5.29 8.68 -0.69
C ALA A 140 4.11 9.14 -1.57
N SER A 141 3.28 8.20 -2.05
CA SER A 141 2.07 8.52 -2.81
C SER A 141 1.09 9.38 -2.00
N PHE A 142 0.78 8.99 -0.76
CA PHE A 142 -0.12 9.74 0.10
C PHE A 142 0.40 11.16 0.36
N THR A 143 1.69 11.30 0.68
CA THR A 143 2.30 12.63 0.93
C THR A 143 2.22 13.51 -0.32
N ALA A 144 2.57 12.96 -1.49
CA ALA A 144 2.51 13.70 -2.75
C ALA A 144 1.06 14.11 -3.11
N MET A 145 0.09 13.23 -2.88
CA MET A 145 -1.34 13.51 -3.11
C MET A 145 -1.88 14.56 -2.13
N ALA A 146 -1.52 14.47 -0.85
CA ALA A 146 -1.90 15.47 0.16
C ALA A 146 -1.32 16.85 -0.17
N LEU A 147 -0.05 16.92 -0.59
CA LEU A 147 0.58 18.17 -1.04
C LEU A 147 -0.08 18.71 -2.31
N ALA A 148 -0.47 17.83 -3.25
CA ALA A 148 -1.19 18.23 -4.43
C ALA A 148 -2.57 18.79 -4.09
N LEU A 149 -3.30 18.16 -3.17
CA LEU A 149 -4.62 18.60 -2.69
C LEU A 149 -4.53 19.96 -2.00
N ALA A 150 -3.60 20.15 -1.08
CA ALA A 150 -3.40 21.43 -0.40
C ALA A 150 -3.10 22.59 -1.39
N ARG A 151 -2.34 22.31 -2.45
CA ARG A 151 -2.08 23.29 -3.52
C ARG A 151 -3.30 23.60 -4.37
N LEU A 152 -4.24 22.66 -4.51
CA LEU A 152 -5.49 22.88 -5.20
C LEU A 152 -6.39 23.83 -4.39
N GLU A 153 -6.52 23.60 -3.09
CA GLU A 153 -7.34 24.43 -2.18
C GLU A 153 -6.83 25.87 -2.08
N HIS A 154 -5.51 26.06 -1.99
CA HIS A 154 -4.92 27.41 -1.96
C HIS A 154 -5.18 28.22 -3.25
N LYS A 155 -5.39 27.56 -4.40
CA LYS A 155 -5.71 28.27 -5.66
C LYS A 155 -7.18 28.63 -5.80
N SER A 156 -8.05 28.12 -4.92
CA SER A 156 -9.49 28.36 -4.96
C SER A 156 -10.00 29.41 -3.97
N GLY A 157 -9.17 29.85 -3.02
CA GLY A 157 -9.43 31.00 -2.14
C GLY A 157 -8.78 32.26 -2.68
#